data_AF-C5T7A5-F1
#
_entry.id   AF-C5T7A5-F1
#
_cell.length_a   1.000
_cell.length_b   1.000
_cell.length_c   1.000
_cell.angle_alpha   90.00
_cell.angle_beta   90.00
_cell.angle_gamma   90.00
#
_symmetry.space_group_name_H-M   'P 1'
#
loop_
_entity.id
_entity.type
_entity.pdbx_description
1 polymer ?
#
loop_
_entity_poly.entity_id
_entity_poly.type
_entity_poly.pdbx_seq_one_letter_code
_entity_poly.pdbx_strand_id
1 'polypeptide(L)'
;MPLPPVDNSGMPQIPDFIAPTRHTDPADALAQVQRIYQQQIGHLRTAMQRFVAGETPEGAVRAFYPFVRVHTTTVARADSKLAYGFVEGPGRYETTLTRPDLFADYYAEQFRLLRNSHGVELEVGTSAHPIPIHFSFAEHDHVEGTLSPERRMLMRDLFDLPDLAAMDDGIANGTHLHHPGEAQPLSLFTAPRVDYSLHRLRHYTGTAPEWFQNFVLFTNYQFYIDEFVRLGHAEMAKEDSEYIAFIEPGNVVTRRAGLAAEPGDELGAQPPRCRRCRPTTSCGPTAAASPWSTSAWALPTPRPSPTTSPCCARTPG
;
A
#
# COMPACT_ATOMS: atom_id res chain seq x y z
N MET A 1 -11.92 -16.12 36.48
CA MET A 1 -10.73 -16.97 36.66
C MET A 1 -9.62 -16.38 35.82
N PRO A 2 -8.37 -16.28 36.32
CA PRO A 2 -7.25 -15.95 35.47
C PRO A 2 -7.04 -17.07 34.44
N LEU A 3 -6.78 -16.71 33.18
CA LEU A 3 -6.41 -17.66 32.14
C LEU A 3 -5.08 -18.35 32.53
N PRO A 4 -4.91 -19.64 32.22
CA PRO A 4 -3.64 -20.32 32.44
C PRO A 4 -2.51 -19.62 31.65
N PRO A 5 -1.26 -19.64 32.16
CA PRO A 5 -0.12 -19.16 31.40
C PRO A 5 -0.03 -19.95 30.09
N VAL A 6 0.12 -19.22 28.98
CA VAL A 6 0.23 -19.80 27.65
C VAL A 6 1.61 -20.42 27.56
N ASP A 7 1.65 -21.73 27.42
CA ASP A 7 2.87 -22.44 27.12
C ASP A 7 3.27 -22.16 25.67
N ASN A 8 4.09 -21.14 25.44
CA ASN A 8 4.60 -20.77 24.10
C ASN A 8 5.68 -21.75 23.59
N SER A 9 5.77 -22.95 24.18
CA SER A 9 6.65 -24.05 23.75
C SER A 9 6.13 -24.81 22.53
N GLY A 10 4.89 -24.56 22.11
CA GLY A 10 4.32 -25.13 20.89
C GLY A 10 5.07 -24.63 19.64
N MET A 11 5.33 -25.53 18.69
CA MET A 11 5.91 -25.17 17.40
C MET A 11 5.04 -24.08 16.73
N PRO A 12 5.65 -23.00 16.21
CA PRO A 12 4.89 -21.94 15.58
C PRO A 12 4.11 -22.47 14.38
N GLN A 13 2.86 -22.01 14.24
CA GLN A 13 1.99 -22.35 13.11
C GLN A 13 2.33 -21.44 11.93
N ILE A 14 3.08 -21.98 10.98
CA ILE A 14 3.57 -21.29 9.79
C ILE A 14 3.00 -22.01 8.55
N PRO A 15 2.57 -21.29 7.50
CA PRO A 15 2.19 -21.92 6.24
C PRO A 15 3.34 -22.69 5.60
N ASP A 16 3.02 -23.58 4.66
CA ASP A 16 4.02 -24.30 3.86
C ASP A 16 5.02 -23.32 3.24
N PHE A 17 6.30 -23.54 3.51
CA PHE A 17 7.37 -22.69 3.03
C PHE A 17 7.49 -22.79 1.51
N ILE A 18 7.41 -21.63 0.84
CA ILE A 18 7.61 -21.54 -0.60
C ILE A 18 9.08 -21.20 -0.84
N ALA A 19 9.81 -22.20 -1.34
CA ALA A 19 11.21 -22.03 -1.71
C ALA A 19 11.39 -20.99 -2.83
N PRO A 20 12.53 -20.26 -2.85
CA PRO A 20 12.79 -19.28 -3.89
C PRO A 20 12.79 -19.90 -5.29
N THR A 21 12.03 -19.28 -6.20
CA THR A 21 11.95 -19.64 -7.62
C THR A 21 12.50 -18.52 -8.49
N ARG A 22 13.02 -18.86 -9.66
CA ARG A 22 13.60 -17.89 -10.60
C ARG A 22 12.69 -17.71 -11.80
N HIS A 23 12.51 -16.46 -12.21
CA HIS A 23 11.54 -16.06 -13.21
C HIS A 23 12.21 -15.15 -14.25
N THR A 24 12.08 -15.53 -15.52
CA THR A 24 12.50 -14.72 -16.66
C THR A 24 11.37 -13.83 -17.19
N ASP A 25 10.12 -14.19 -16.94
CA ASP A 25 8.96 -13.39 -17.30
C ASP A 25 8.53 -12.53 -16.09
N PRO A 26 8.49 -11.19 -16.22
CA PRO A 26 7.93 -10.30 -15.20
C PRO A 26 6.53 -10.70 -14.71
N ALA A 27 5.67 -11.20 -15.60
CA ALA A 27 4.30 -11.58 -15.24
C ALA A 27 4.29 -12.82 -14.33
N ASP A 28 5.14 -13.80 -14.62
CA ASP A 28 5.31 -15.02 -13.81
C ASP A 28 5.90 -14.69 -12.42
N ALA A 29 6.87 -13.77 -12.37
CA ALA A 29 7.41 -13.26 -11.11
C ALA A 29 6.32 -12.60 -10.24
N LEU A 30 5.48 -11.74 -10.84
CA LEU A 30 4.37 -11.10 -10.13
C LEU A 30 3.33 -12.11 -9.64
N ALA A 31 2.97 -13.10 -10.47
CA ALA A 31 2.05 -14.16 -10.09
C ALA A 31 2.56 -14.96 -8.88
N GLN A 32 3.86 -15.24 -8.82
CA GLN A 32 4.48 -15.89 -7.67
C GLN A 32 4.44 -15.01 -6.41
N VAL A 33 4.73 -13.71 -6.53
CA VAL A 33 4.59 -12.75 -5.41
C VAL A 33 3.16 -12.74 -4.87
N GLN A 34 2.17 -12.67 -5.76
CA GLN A 34 0.74 -12.71 -5.40
C GLN A 34 0.38 -14.02 -4.69
N ARG A 35 0.84 -15.16 -5.21
CA ARG A 35 0.59 -16.49 -4.61
C ARG A 35 1.13 -16.58 -3.20
N ILE A 36 2.39 -16.19 -2.98
CA ILE A 36 3.02 -16.20 -1.66
C ILE A 36 2.23 -15.28 -0.72
N TYR A 37 1.98 -14.03 -1.13
CA TYR A 37 1.27 -13.07 -0.29
C TYR A 37 -0.14 -13.55 0.10
N GLN A 38 -0.92 -14.06 -0.85
CA GLN A 38 -2.28 -14.56 -0.60
C GLN A 38 -2.30 -15.75 0.36
N GLN A 39 -1.34 -16.69 0.24
CA GLN A 39 -1.22 -17.82 1.16
C GLN A 39 -0.96 -17.34 2.60
N GLN A 40 -0.04 -16.38 2.75
CA GLN A 40 0.40 -15.88 4.04
C GLN A 40 -0.71 -15.07 4.74
N ILE A 41 -1.38 -14.17 4.00
CA ILE A 41 -2.53 -13.41 4.51
C ILE A 41 -3.73 -14.32 4.79
N GLY A 42 -4.02 -15.30 3.92
CA GLY A 42 -5.10 -16.25 4.11
C GLY A 42 -4.96 -17.07 5.39
N HIS A 43 -3.73 -17.52 5.69
CA HIS A 43 -3.40 -18.18 6.96
C HIS A 43 -3.66 -17.29 8.17
N LEU A 44 -3.14 -16.06 8.16
CA LEU A 44 -3.34 -15.11 9.27
C LEU A 44 -4.83 -14.82 9.50
N ARG A 45 -5.60 -14.57 8.43
CA ARG A 45 -7.03 -14.30 8.52
C ARG A 45 -7.79 -15.49 9.11
N THR A 46 -7.49 -16.70 8.65
CA THR A 46 -8.14 -17.93 9.13
C THR A 46 -7.83 -18.15 10.62
N ALA A 47 -6.57 -18.02 11.01
CA ALA A 47 -6.16 -18.18 12.41
C ALA A 47 -6.81 -17.14 13.32
N MET A 48 -6.91 -15.89 12.87
CA MET A 48 -7.55 -14.82 13.63
C MET A 48 -9.07 -15.00 13.75
N GLN A 49 -9.75 -15.46 12.69
CA GLN A 49 -11.18 -15.77 12.74
C GLN A 49 -11.47 -16.86 13.80
N ARG A 50 -10.64 -17.92 13.85
CA ARG A 50 -10.74 -18.97 14.87
C ARG A 50 -10.45 -18.42 16.27
N PHE A 51 -9.45 -17.55 16.39
CA PHE A 51 -9.12 -16.87 17.64
C PHE A 51 -10.29 -16.05 18.19
N VAL A 52 -10.95 -15.28 17.35
CA VAL A 52 -12.11 -14.46 17.72
C VAL A 52 -13.30 -15.34 18.08
N ALA A 53 -13.50 -16.46 17.37
CA ALA A 53 -14.59 -17.40 17.61
C ALA A 53 -14.53 -18.13 18.95
N GLY A 54 -13.37 -18.17 19.63
CA GLY A 54 -13.24 -18.94 20.87
C GLY A 54 -12.00 -19.82 20.96
N GLU A 55 -11.41 -20.19 19.84
CA GLU A 55 -10.26 -21.09 19.80
C GLU A 55 -8.99 -20.35 20.25
N THR A 56 -8.08 -21.06 20.91
CA THR A 56 -6.74 -20.53 21.22
C THR A 56 -5.74 -21.41 20.48
N PRO A 57 -4.96 -20.85 19.53
CA PRO A 57 -3.88 -21.57 18.87
C PRO A 57 -2.94 -22.23 19.88
N GLU A 58 -2.52 -23.46 19.59
CA GLU A 58 -1.56 -24.21 20.44
C GLU A 58 -0.14 -23.64 20.41
N GLY A 59 0.15 -22.72 19.48
CA GLY A 59 1.43 -22.04 19.36
C GLY A 59 1.29 -20.73 18.59
N ALA A 60 2.37 -19.93 18.56
CA ALA A 60 2.38 -18.65 17.88
C ALA A 60 2.12 -18.81 16.37
N VAL A 61 1.24 -17.97 15.82
CA VAL A 61 0.88 -17.95 14.41
C VAL A 61 1.75 -16.92 13.71
N ARG A 62 2.57 -17.37 12.75
CA ARG A 62 3.49 -16.51 11.99
C ARG A 62 3.19 -16.62 10.50
N ALA A 63 3.35 -15.50 9.80
CA ALA A 63 3.33 -15.46 8.35
C ALA A 63 4.35 -14.42 7.88
N PHE A 64 4.87 -14.57 6.67
CA PHE A 64 6.02 -13.80 6.19
C PHE A 64 5.77 -13.15 4.84
N TYR A 65 6.30 -11.95 4.62
CA TYR A 65 6.17 -11.26 3.33
C TYR A 65 6.90 -12.02 2.21
N PRO A 66 6.44 -11.92 0.96
CA PRO A 66 7.28 -12.28 -0.19
C PRO A 66 8.47 -11.33 -0.31
N PHE A 67 9.60 -11.83 -0.82
CA PHE A 67 10.69 -11.01 -1.31
C PHE A 67 10.90 -11.18 -2.81
N VAL A 68 11.51 -10.17 -3.42
CA VAL A 68 12.08 -10.24 -4.76
C VAL A 68 13.56 -9.88 -4.70
N ARG A 69 14.36 -10.64 -5.42
CA ARG A 69 15.81 -10.49 -5.47
C ARG A 69 16.32 -10.49 -6.90
N VAL A 70 17.31 -9.64 -7.13
CA VAL A 70 18.07 -9.56 -8.38
C VAL A 70 19.54 -9.75 -8.07
N HIS A 71 20.23 -10.54 -8.89
CA HIS A 71 21.68 -10.65 -8.85
C HIS A 71 22.25 -10.18 -10.18
N THR A 72 23.09 -9.16 -10.13
CA THR A 72 23.83 -8.66 -11.29
C THR A 72 25.33 -8.83 -11.06
N THR A 73 26.04 -9.29 -12.10
CA THR A 73 27.48 -9.51 -12.10
C THR A 73 28.23 -8.49 -12.95
N THR A 74 27.50 -7.58 -13.60
CA THR A 74 28.03 -6.66 -14.59
C THR A 74 27.66 -5.22 -14.27
N VAL A 75 28.56 -4.30 -14.61
CA VAL A 75 28.32 -2.84 -14.59
C VAL A 75 27.62 -2.39 -15.88
N ALA A 76 27.57 -3.25 -16.90
CA ALA A 76 26.97 -2.93 -18.19
C ALA A 76 25.48 -2.68 -18.03
N ARG A 77 25.08 -1.44 -18.29
CA ARG A 77 23.70 -0.97 -18.28
C ARG A 77 23.20 -0.91 -19.73
N ALA A 78 21.99 -1.39 -19.98
CA ALA A 78 21.32 -1.07 -21.24
C ALA A 78 21.16 0.45 -21.39
N ASP A 79 21.30 0.97 -22.61
CA ASP A 79 21.16 2.40 -22.89
C ASP A 79 19.70 2.84 -22.66
N SER A 80 19.43 3.37 -21.46
CA SER A 80 18.10 3.76 -21.02
C SER A 80 18.11 5.22 -20.57
N LYS A 81 17.19 6.00 -21.14
CA LYS A 81 16.97 7.41 -20.78
C LYS A 81 16.17 7.59 -19.48
N LEU A 82 15.71 6.49 -18.86
CA LEU A 82 14.95 6.54 -17.63
C LEU A 82 15.88 6.76 -16.43
N ALA A 83 15.41 7.60 -15.50
CA ALA A 83 16.08 7.85 -14.23
C ALA A 83 15.89 6.71 -13.20
N TYR A 84 15.08 5.70 -13.52
CA TYR A 84 14.72 4.58 -12.64
C TYR A 84 14.68 3.25 -13.42
N GLY A 85 14.46 2.13 -12.70
CA GLY A 85 14.32 0.80 -13.29
C GLY A 85 15.64 0.06 -13.54
N PHE A 86 16.72 0.45 -12.85
CA PHE A 86 18.03 -0.18 -12.91
C PHE A 86 18.71 -0.13 -11.54
N VAL A 87 19.75 -0.95 -11.34
CA VAL A 87 20.62 -0.94 -10.17
C VAL A 87 22.01 -0.41 -10.54
N GLU A 88 22.72 0.17 -9.57
CA GLU A 88 23.94 0.96 -9.83
C GLU A 88 25.15 0.12 -10.27
N GLY A 89 25.26 -1.14 -9.84
CA GLY A 89 26.42 -1.96 -10.15
C GLY A 89 26.23 -3.45 -9.83
N PRO A 90 27.29 -4.25 -9.97
CA PRO A 90 27.26 -5.66 -9.63
C PRO A 90 27.00 -5.86 -8.14
N GLY A 91 26.08 -6.76 -7.82
CA GLY A 91 25.63 -6.96 -6.45
C GLY A 91 24.38 -7.83 -6.37
N ARG A 92 24.01 -8.13 -5.13
CA ARG A 92 22.75 -8.77 -4.79
C ARG A 92 21.81 -7.69 -4.25
N TYR A 93 20.67 -7.50 -4.90
CA TYR A 93 19.66 -6.53 -4.50
C TYR A 93 18.40 -7.26 -4.10
N GLU A 94 17.82 -6.93 -2.95
CA GLU A 94 16.63 -7.60 -2.42
C GLU A 94 15.66 -6.59 -1.82
N THR A 95 14.38 -6.88 -1.89
CA THR A 95 13.36 -6.16 -1.13
C THR A 95 12.15 -7.05 -0.84
N THR A 96 11.43 -6.72 0.23
CA THR A 96 10.15 -7.34 0.57
C THR A 96 9.00 -6.58 -0.05
N LEU A 97 7.96 -7.31 -0.46
CA LEU A 97 6.79 -6.76 -1.15
C LEU A 97 5.51 -6.99 -0.33
N THR A 98 4.60 -6.02 -0.39
CA THR A 98 3.27 -6.11 0.22
C THR A 98 2.21 -5.60 -0.75
N ARG A 99 0.94 -5.86 -0.44
CA ARG A 99 -0.25 -5.43 -1.21
C ARG A 99 -0.06 -5.55 -2.74
N PRO A 100 0.26 -6.74 -3.27
CA PRO A 100 0.39 -6.93 -4.71
C PRO A 100 -0.96 -6.85 -5.45
N ASP A 101 -2.07 -6.72 -4.72
CA ASP A 101 -3.38 -6.28 -5.23
C ASP A 101 -3.40 -4.79 -5.59
N LEU A 102 -2.75 -3.93 -4.80
CA LEU A 102 -2.69 -2.48 -5.02
C LEU A 102 -1.55 -2.09 -5.96
N PHE A 103 -0.39 -2.73 -5.82
CA PHE A 103 0.84 -2.35 -6.54
C PHE A 103 1.16 -3.25 -7.74
N ALA A 104 0.21 -4.06 -8.21
CA ALA A 104 0.41 -5.02 -9.31
C ALA A 104 1.08 -4.39 -10.54
N ASP A 105 0.50 -3.29 -11.04
CA ASP A 105 0.99 -2.60 -12.24
C ASP A 105 2.37 -1.99 -12.03
N TYR A 106 2.60 -1.41 -10.84
CA TYR A 106 3.91 -0.87 -10.47
C TYR A 106 4.97 -1.98 -10.43
N TYR A 107 4.69 -3.11 -9.78
CA TYR A 107 5.62 -4.24 -9.69
C TYR A 107 5.90 -4.85 -11.07
N ALA A 108 4.87 -5.06 -11.89
CA ALA A 108 5.02 -5.57 -13.24
C ALA A 108 5.94 -4.68 -14.09
N GLU A 109 5.74 -3.36 -14.03
CA GLU A 109 6.56 -2.40 -14.75
C GLU A 109 8.00 -2.39 -14.24
N GLN A 110 8.23 -2.38 -12.91
CA GLN A 110 9.59 -2.43 -12.37
C GLN A 110 10.32 -3.73 -12.73
N PHE A 111 9.64 -4.87 -12.67
CA PHE A 111 10.20 -6.16 -13.06
C PHE A 111 10.58 -6.18 -14.55
N ARG A 112 9.74 -5.61 -15.41
CA ARG A 112 10.02 -5.45 -16.84
C ARG A 112 11.26 -4.56 -17.07
N LEU A 113 11.35 -3.43 -16.37
CA LEU A 113 12.49 -2.51 -16.50
C LEU A 113 13.81 -3.14 -16.01
N LEU A 114 13.80 -3.84 -14.89
CA LEU A 114 14.98 -4.55 -14.36
C LEU A 114 15.47 -5.62 -15.33
N ARG A 115 14.54 -6.41 -15.88
CA ARG A 115 14.83 -7.41 -16.92
C ARG A 115 15.43 -6.79 -18.17
N ASN A 116 14.84 -5.71 -18.67
CA ASN A 116 15.32 -5.04 -19.88
C ASN A 116 16.68 -4.36 -19.67
N SER A 117 16.94 -3.85 -18.46
CA SER A 117 18.17 -3.12 -18.17
C SER A 117 19.37 -4.03 -17.93
N HIS A 118 19.17 -5.21 -17.34
CA HIS A 118 20.25 -6.09 -16.87
C HIS A 118 20.25 -7.49 -17.48
N GLY A 119 19.14 -7.95 -18.08
CA GLY A 119 19.02 -9.31 -18.64
C GLY A 119 19.02 -10.44 -17.60
N VAL A 120 18.87 -10.11 -16.32
CA VAL A 120 18.98 -11.04 -15.17
C VAL A 120 17.65 -11.70 -14.81
N GLU A 121 17.68 -12.85 -14.14
CA GLU A 121 16.46 -13.48 -13.63
C GLU A 121 15.98 -12.80 -12.34
N LEU A 122 14.66 -12.80 -12.12
CA LEU A 122 14.03 -12.35 -10.89
C LEU A 122 13.83 -13.54 -9.97
N GLU A 123 14.43 -13.50 -8.78
CA GLU A 123 14.22 -14.53 -7.76
C GLU A 123 13.13 -14.10 -6.79
N VAL A 124 12.11 -14.94 -6.59
CA VAL A 124 10.96 -14.65 -5.74
C VAL A 124 10.77 -15.79 -4.73
N GLY A 125 10.61 -15.46 -3.45
CA GLY A 125 10.41 -16.46 -2.40
C GLY A 125 9.78 -15.87 -1.13
N THR A 126 9.56 -16.73 -0.13
CA THR A 126 9.09 -16.29 1.20
C THR A 126 10.26 -15.69 2.00
N SER A 127 10.09 -14.48 2.51
CA SER A 127 11.12 -13.78 3.30
C SER A 127 11.16 -14.26 4.76
N ALA A 128 12.10 -13.71 5.52
CA ALA A 128 12.14 -13.87 6.99
C ALA A 128 11.40 -12.74 7.74
N HIS A 129 10.83 -11.76 7.02
CA HIS A 129 10.15 -10.62 7.64
C HIS A 129 8.69 -10.98 7.95
N PRO A 130 8.28 -10.97 9.23
CA PRO A 130 6.93 -11.34 9.61
C PRO A 130 5.92 -10.27 9.17
N ILE A 131 4.70 -10.70 8.87
CA ILE A 131 3.54 -9.84 8.58
C ILE A 131 2.79 -9.59 9.89
N PRO A 132 2.75 -8.34 10.40
CA PRO A 132 1.93 -8.01 11.56
C PRO A 132 0.45 -8.27 11.31
N ILE A 133 -0.24 -8.83 12.31
CA ILE A 133 -1.63 -9.26 12.16
C ILE A 133 -2.58 -8.10 11.80
N HIS A 134 -2.30 -6.89 12.31
CA HIS A 134 -3.07 -5.68 12.04
C HIS A 134 -3.13 -5.30 10.55
N PHE A 135 -2.15 -5.72 9.75
CA PHE A 135 -2.12 -5.45 8.31
C PHE A 135 -2.77 -6.56 7.48
N SER A 136 -3.17 -7.67 8.11
CA SER A 136 -3.84 -8.77 7.42
C SER A 136 -5.32 -8.49 7.12
N PHE A 137 -5.95 -7.58 7.86
CA PHE A 137 -7.40 -7.33 7.76
C PHE A 137 -7.78 -6.59 6.49
N ALA A 138 -8.94 -6.94 5.93
CA ALA A 138 -9.60 -6.11 4.93
C ALA A 138 -10.16 -4.85 5.62
N GLU A 139 -10.36 -3.79 4.84
CA GLU A 139 -10.53 -2.41 5.31
C GLU A 139 -11.69 -2.16 6.30
N HIS A 140 -12.61 -3.11 6.49
CA HIS A 140 -13.83 -2.99 7.29
C HIS A 140 -13.88 -3.89 8.53
N ASP A 141 -12.89 -4.76 8.74
CA ASP A 141 -12.88 -5.73 9.83
C ASP A 141 -12.28 -5.13 11.12
N HIS A 142 -13.08 -4.36 11.87
CA HIS A 142 -12.73 -3.87 13.22
C HIS A 142 -12.87 -4.96 14.29
N VAL A 143 -12.18 -6.08 14.06
CA VAL A 143 -12.32 -7.32 14.84
C VAL A 143 -11.76 -7.19 16.26
N GLU A 144 -10.82 -6.26 16.50
CA GLU A 144 -10.24 -6.03 17.84
C GLU A 144 -11.21 -5.37 18.84
N GLY A 145 -12.24 -4.68 18.34
CA GLY A 145 -13.24 -4.01 19.17
C GLY A 145 -14.11 -4.99 19.96
N THR A 146 -14.29 -6.21 19.46
CA THR A 146 -15.16 -7.23 20.05
C THR A 146 -14.44 -8.16 21.04
N LEU A 147 -13.10 -8.11 21.10
CA LEU A 147 -12.30 -8.96 21.98
C LEU A 147 -12.31 -8.46 23.44
N SER A 148 -12.33 -9.38 24.40
CA SER A 148 -12.12 -9.03 25.81
C SER A 148 -10.67 -8.57 26.05
N PRO A 149 -10.40 -7.77 27.09
CA PRO A 149 -9.04 -7.33 27.43
C PRO A 149 -8.05 -8.48 27.57
N GLU A 150 -8.48 -9.62 28.14
CA GLU A 150 -7.65 -10.81 28.32
C GLU A 150 -7.25 -11.43 26.99
N ARG A 151 -8.20 -11.53 26.03
CA ARG A 151 -7.90 -12.03 24.69
C ARG A 151 -7.01 -11.09 23.90
N ARG A 152 -7.13 -9.77 24.09
CA ARG A 152 -6.21 -8.80 23.46
C ARG A 152 -4.78 -8.98 23.96
N MET A 153 -4.60 -9.30 25.24
CA MET A 153 -3.27 -9.56 25.78
C MET A 153 -2.69 -10.84 25.18
N LEU A 154 -3.49 -11.91 25.12
CA LEU A 154 -3.12 -13.18 24.49
C LEU A 154 -2.76 -13.03 23.00
N MET A 155 -3.46 -12.15 22.27
CA MET A 155 -3.16 -11.87 20.87
C MET A 155 -1.72 -11.36 20.67
N ARG A 156 -1.17 -10.61 21.63
CA ARG A 156 0.20 -10.09 21.56
C ARG A 156 1.26 -11.17 21.70
N ASP A 157 0.94 -12.25 22.39
CA ASP A 157 1.86 -13.39 22.59
C ASP A 157 1.80 -14.39 21.43
N LEU A 158 0.65 -14.47 20.76
CA LEU A 158 0.39 -15.43 19.69
C LEU A 158 0.65 -14.89 18.28
N PHE A 159 0.54 -13.58 18.06
CA PHE A 159 0.67 -12.98 16.73
C PHE A 159 1.75 -11.90 16.67
N ASP A 160 2.29 -11.68 15.48
CA ASP A 160 3.19 -10.57 15.20
C ASP A 160 2.50 -9.21 15.27
N LEU A 161 3.18 -8.26 15.92
CA LEU A 161 2.75 -6.87 16.01
C LEU A 161 3.72 -5.96 15.23
N PRO A 162 3.25 -4.78 14.79
CA PRO A 162 4.11 -3.80 14.14
C PRO A 162 5.24 -3.36 15.08
N ASP A 163 6.49 -3.57 14.64
CA ASP A 163 7.68 -3.05 15.31
C ASP A 163 8.10 -1.72 14.67
N LEU A 164 7.96 -0.63 15.42
CA LEU A 164 8.34 0.72 14.99
C LEU A 164 9.85 0.85 14.76
N ALA A 165 10.68 0.11 15.49
CA ALA A 165 12.13 0.18 15.34
C ALA A 165 12.61 -0.45 14.02
N ALA A 166 11.88 -1.45 13.52
CA ALA A 166 12.15 -2.10 12.24
C ALA A 166 11.63 -1.30 11.02
N MET A 167 10.82 -0.27 11.24
CA MET A 167 10.19 0.56 10.19
C MET A 167 10.97 1.88 9.99
N ASP A 168 12.23 1.76 9.59
CA ASP A 168 13.12 2.90 9.33
C ASP A 168 13.00 3.45 7.90
N ASP A 169 13.29 4.74 7.73
CA ASP A 169 13.34 5.47 6.46
C ASP A 169 14.78 5.61 5.92
N GLY A 170 15.76 4.92 6.52
CA GLY A 170 17.17 5.06 6.19
C GLY A 170 17.51 4.78 4.71
N ILE A 171 16.80 3.88 4.05
CA ILE A 171 17.01 3.62 2.61
C ILE A 171 16.56 4.85 1.80
N ALA A 172 15.34 5.35 2.03
CA ALA A 172 14.80 6.52 1.35
C ALA A 172 15.60 7.80 1.65
N ASN A 173 16.15 7.92 2.86
CA ASN A 173 16.99 9.04 3.28
C ASN A 173 18.45 8.92 2.77
N GLY A 174 18.84 7.79 2.17
CA GLY A 174 20.22 7.52 1.74
C GLY A 174 21.21 7.33 2.89
N THR A 175 20.73 7.08 4.11
CA THR A 175 21.56 6.84 5.31
C THR A 175 21.74 5.36 5.61
N HIS A 176 21.12 4.47 4.83
CA HIS A 176 21.24 3.02 5.00
C HIS A 176 22.66 2.54 4.65
N LEU A 177 23.31 1.93 5.64
CA LEU A 177 24.62 1.29 5.48
C LEU A 177 24.40 -0.21 5.36
N HIS A 178 24.80 -0.80 4.23
CA HIS A 178 24.76 -2.25 4.05
C HIS A 178 26.01 -2.89 4.66
N HIS A 179 25.85 -4.02 5.36
CA HIS A 179 27.01 -4.76 5.83
C HIS A 179 27.60 -5.66 4.73
N PRO A 180 28.90 -5.98 4.78
CA PRO A 180 29.51 -6.91 3.83
C PRO A 180 28.78 -8.26 3.84
N GLY A 181 28.29 -8.69 2.67
CA GLY A 181 27.57 -9.95 2.50
C GLY A 181 26.04 -9.85 2.60
N GLU A 182 25.49 -8.69 2.99
CA GLU A 182 24.05 -8.44 2.93
C GLU A 182 23.60 -8.05 1.52
N ALA A 183 22.32 -8.26 1.23
CA ALA A 183 21.74 -7.76 0.00
C ALA A 183 21.56 -6.23 0.11
N GLN A 184 21.86 -5.52 -0.97
CA GLN A 184 21.56 -4.10 -1.11
C GLN A 184 20.05 -3.89 -1.31
N PRO A 185 19.48 -2.74 -0.92
CA PRO A 185 18.06 -2.48 -1.10
C PRO A 185 17.69 -2.36 -2.58
N LEU A 186 16.68 -3.10 -3.02
CA LEU A 186 16.14 -3.02 -4.38
C LEU A 186 15.03 -1.96 -4.53
N SER A 187 14.39 -1.56 -3.43
CA SER A 187 13.36 -0.51 -3.39
C SER A 187 13.66 0.47 -2.26
N LEU A 188 13.03 1.65 -2.33
CA LEU A 188 13.16 2.69 -1.30
C LEU A 188 12.52 2.31 0.04
N PHE A 189 11.48 1.47 -0.01
CA PHE A 189 10.72 1.06 1.17
C PHE A 189 10.54 -0.46 1.20
N THR A 190 10.64 -1.02 2.40
CA THR A 190 10.35 -2.43 2.70
C THR A 190 8.85 -2.65 2.88
N ALA A 191 8.39 -3.90 2.77
CA ALA A 191 6.97 -4.24 2.95
C ALA A 191 6.37 -3.77 4.28
N PRO A 192 6.97 -4.01 5.46
CA PRO A 192 6.42 -3.54 6.73
C PRO A 192 6.27 -2.02 6.79
N ARG A 193 7.23 -1.29 6.19
CA ARG A 193 7.20 0.18 6.14
C ARG A 193 6.10 0.70 5.23
N VAL A 194 5.86 0.03 4.10
CA VAL A 194 4.75 0.35 3.18
C VAL A 194 3.40 0.13 3.86
N ASP A 195 3.17 -1.02 4.50
CA ASP A 195 1.90 -1.29 5.18
C ASP A 195 1.59 -0.30 6.30
N TYR A 196 2.61 0.04 7.10
CA TYR A 196 2.47 1.09 8.09
C TYR A 196 2.08 2.45 7.47
N SER A 197 2.72 2.81 6.36
CA SER A 197 2.39 4.02 5.59
C SER A 197 0.96 4.00 5.08
N LEU A 198 0.49 2.89 4.50
CA LEU A 198 -0.88 2.77 3.97
C LEU A 198 -1.91 2.94 5.09
N HIS A 199 -1.66 2.33 6.25
CA HIS A 199 -2.54 2.48 7.40
C HIS A 199 -2.57 3.92 7.93
N ARG A 200 -1.42 4.61 7.98
CA ARG A 200 -1.33 6.02 8.36
C ARG A 200 -1.99 6.94 7.34
N LEU A 201 -1.80 6.66 6.05
CA LEU A 201 -2.36 7.43 4.95
C LEU A 201 -3.89 7.44 5.06
N ARG A 202 -4.49 6.26 5.25
CA ARG A 202 -5.93 6.13 5.49
C ARG A 202 -6.37 6.89 6.74
N HIS A 203 -5.67 6.72 7.86
CA HIS A 203 -6.03 7.39 9.12
C HIS A 203 -6.05 8.93 8.99
N TYR A 204 -5.05 9.50 8.31
CA TYR A 204 -4.93 10.96 8.19
C TYR A 204 -5.80 11.57 7.10
N THR A 205 -6.01 10.85 6.00
CA THR A 205 -6.77 11.38 4.85
C THR A 205 -8.24 10.96 4.85
N GLY A 206 -8.60 9.97 5.67
CA GLY A 206 -9.93 9.39 5.68
C GLY A 206 -10.31 8.70 4.36
N THR A 207 -9.34 8.41 3.49
CA THR A 207 -9.55 7.87 2.14
C THR A 207 -8.74 6.59 1.96
N ALA A 208 -9.32 5.61 1.27
CA ALA A 208 -8.66 4.35 0.98
C ALA A 208 -7.46 4.56 0.04
N PRO A 209 -6.35 3.81 0.20
CA PRO A 209 -5.15 4.00 -0.61
C PRO A 209 -5.37 3.77 -2.11
N GLU A 210 -6.33 2.94 -2.51
CA GLU A 210 -6.65 2.64 -3.92
C GLU A 210 -7.09 3.90 -4.69
N TRP A 211 -7.61 4.91 -4.00
CA TRP A 211 -8.09 6.15 -4.62
C TRP A 211 -6.99 7.17 -4.89
N PHE A 212 -5.78 6.97 -4.38
CA PHE A 212 -4.69 7.92 -4.57
C PHE A 212 -4.21 7.96 -6.02
N GLN A 213 -3.95 9.18 -6.48
CA GLN A 213 -3.48 9.44 -7.83
C GLN A 213 -1.98 9.74 -7.85
N ASN A 214 -1.36 9.56 -9.02
CA ASN A 214 0.06 9.86 -9.21
C ASN A 214 0.38 11.36 -9.12
N PHE A 215 -0.62 12.24 -9.27
CA PHE A 215 -0.47 13.69 -9.19
C PHE A 215 -1.08 14.21 -7.88
N VAL A 216 -0.22 14.71 -7.00
CA VAL A 216 -0.58 15.13 -5.64
C VAL A 216 -0.43 16.65 -5.50
N LEU A 217 -1.46 17.30 -4.95
CA LEU A 217 -1.51 18.72 -4.64
C LEU A 217 -1.61 18.92 -3.13
N PHE A 218 -0.65 19.64 -2.54
CA PHE A 218 -0.72 20.03 -1.14
C PHE A 218 -1.23 21.47 -1.00
N THR A 219 -2.16 21.68 -0.07
CA THR A 219 -2.66 23.00 0.29
C THR A 219 -2.73 23.15 1.80
N ASN A 220 -2.44 24.34 2.30
CA ASN A 220 -2.54 24.71 3.71
C ASN A 220 -3.78 25.58 4.01
N TYR A 221 -4.63 25.88 3.01
CA TYR A 221 -5.86 26.64 3.20
C TYR A 221 -7.10 25.88 2.75
N GLN A 222 -8.12 25.91 3.60
CA GLN A 222 -9.39 25.23 3.37
C GLN A 222 -10.14 25.76 2.13
N PHE A 223 -9.99 27.04 1.79
CA PHE A 223 -10.63 27.62 0.61
C PHE A 223 -10.26 26.90 -0.69
N TYR A 224 -9.00 26.44 -0.84
CA TYR A 224 -8.61 25.66 -2.01
C TYR A 224 -9.30 24.30 -2.06
N ILE A 225 -9.60 23.72 -0.91
CA ILE A 225 -10.30 22.44 -0.81
C ILE A 225 -11.76 22.61 -1.24
N ASP A 226 -12.43 23.66 -0.75
CA ASP A 226 -13.82 23.96 -1.11
C ASP A 226 -13.96 24.22 -2.63
N GLU A 227 -13.03 24.98 -3.21
CA GLU A 227 -13.01 25.24 -4.64
C GLU A 227 -12.70 23.97 -5.46
N PHE A 228 -11.77 23.13 -4.98
CA PHE A 228 -11.47 21.86 -5.63
C PHE A 228 -12.66 20.90 -5.60
N VAL A 229 -13.40 20.83 -4.50
CA VAL A 229 -14.65 20.05 -4.39
C VAL A 229 -15.70 20.59 -5.37
N ARG A 230 -15.87 21.92 -5.45
CA ARG A 230 -16.79 22.55 -6.40
C ARG A 230 -16.45 22.20 -7.85
N LEU A 231 -15.17 22.27 -8.22
CA LEU A 231 -14.69 21.91 -9.55
C LEU A 231 -14.85 20.41 -9.82
N GLY A 232 -14.54 19.55 -8.85
CA GLY A 232 -14.72 18.10 -8.94
C GLY A 232 -16.17 17.72 -9.26
N HIS A 233 -17.14 18.26 -8.53
CA HIS A 233 -18.55 18.03 -8.84
C HIS A 233 -18.98 18.60 -10.20
N ALA A 234 -18.46 19.76 -10.59
CA ALA A 234 -18.74 20.33 -11.90
C ALA A 234 -18.20 19.44 -13.04
N GLU A 235 -17.06 18.77 -12.84
CA GLU A 235 -16.54 17.77 -13.78
C GLU A 235 -17.39 16.49 -13.78
N MET A 236 -17.83 16.01 -12.63
CA MET A 236 -18.70 14.83 -12.56
C MET A 236 -20.07 15.05 -13.22
N ALA A 237 -20.54 16.29 -13.30
CA ALA A 237 -21.79 16.62 -14.00
C ALA A 237 -21.66 16.60 -15.53
N LYS A 238 -20.44 16.58 -16.09
CA LYS A 238 -20.18 16.59 -17.52
C LYS A 238 -20.00 15.16 -18.05
N GLU A 239 -20.87 14.71 -18.94
CA GLU A 239 -20.78 13.37 -19.54
C GLU A 239 -19.50 13.17 -20.38
N ASP A 240 -18.92 14.25 -20.91
CA ASP A 240 -17.73 14.27 -21.77
C ASP A 240 -16.40 14.48 -21.02
N SER A 241 -16.43 14.65 -19.69
CA SER A 241 -15.21 14.84 -18.88
C SER A 241 -14.33 13.57 -18.90
N GLU A 242 -13.00 13.71 -18.92
CA GLU A 242 -12.10 12.55 -18.84
C GLU A 242 -12.11 11.88 -17.45
N TYR A 243 -12.57 12.58 -16.43
CA TYR A 243 -12.63 12.09 -15.05
C TYR A 243 -13.88 11.23 -14.84
N ILE A 244 -13.70 10.02 -14.31
CA ILE A 244 -14.81 9.06 -14.15
C ILE A 244 -15.46 9.08 -12.76
N ALA A 245 -14.72 9.54 -11.75
CA ALA A 245 -15.18 9.59 -10.37
C ALA A 245 -14.42 10.67 -9.57
N PHE A 246 -15.10 11.21 -8.56
CA PHE A 246 -14.58 12.13 -7.58
C PHE A 246 -14.77 11.54 -6.17
N ILE A 247 -13.65 11.40 -5.43
CA ILE A 247 -13.64 10.73 -4.13
C ILE A 247 -13.39 11.76 -3.04
N GLU A 248 -14.34 11.86 -2.12
CA GLU A 248 -14.23 12.67 -0.92
C GLU A 248 -13.82 11.82 0.30
N PRO A 249 -13.27 12.45 1.36
CA PRO A 249 -12.96 11.74 2.59
C PRO A 249 -14.16 11.00 3.18
N GLY A 250 -13.87 9.85 3.77
CA GLY A 250 -14.87 8.86 4.12
C GLY A 250 -15.21 7.92 2.97
N ASN A 251 -14.39 7.87 1.91
CA ASN A 251 -14.60 7.05 0.70
C ASN A 251 -15.92 7.35 -0.02
N VAL A 252 -16.36 8.60 -0.02
CA VAL A 252 -17.60 8.99 -0.68
C VAL A 252 -17.32 9.17 -2.16
N VAL A 253 -17.84 8.26 -2.98
CA VAL A 253 -17.61 8.23 -4.42
C VAL A 253 -18.75 8.94 -5.14
N THR A 254 -18.41 10.00 -5.90
CA THR A 254 -19.32 10.63 -6.86
C THR A 254 -18.88 10.23 -8.26
N ARG A 255 -19.64 9.36 -8.93
CA ARG A 255 -19.38 8.95 -10.32
C ARG A 255 -19.80 10.03 -11.31
N ARG A 256 -19.14 10.08 -12.47
CA ARG A 256 -19.51 10.95 -13.60
C ARG A 256 -20.92 10.61 -14.11
N ALA A 257 -21.66 11.62 -14.54
CA ALA A 257 -22.93 11.45 -15.23
C ALA A 257 -22.81 10.45 -16.39
N GLY A 258 -23.77 9.53 -16.48
CA GLY A 258 -23.79 8.45 -17.46
C GLY A 258 -23.04 7.17 -17.05
N LEU A 259 -22.32 7.15 -15.92
CA LEU A 259 -21.73 5.94 -15.37
C LEU A 259 -22.60 5.35 -14.25
N ALA A 260 -22.70 4.02 -14.22
CA ALA A 260 -23.37 3.31 -13.13
C ALA A 260 -22.46 3.27 -11.89
N ALA A 261 -23.08 3.13 -10.72
CA ALA A 261 -22.36 2.83 -9.49
C ALA A 261 -21.65 1.47 -9.62
N GLU A 262 -20.45 1.37 -9.04
CA GLU A 262 -19.70 0.11 -8.99
C GLU A 262 -19.72 -0.48 -7.58
N PRO A 263 -19.47 -1.79 -7.42
CA PRO A 263 -19.34 -2.41 -6.11
C PRO A 263 -18.28 -1.71 -5.26
N GLY A 264 -18.64 -1.31 -4.03
CA GLY A 264 -17.78 -0.60 -3.10
C GLY A 264 -18.06 0.91 -2.99
N ASP A 265 -18.80 1.50 -3.94
CA ASP A 265 -19.23 2.91 -3.86
C ASP A 265 -20.16 3.14 -2.64
N GLU A 266 -20.89 2.10 -2.22
CA GLU A 266 -21.82 2.12 -1.08
C GLU A 266 -21.15 2.20 0.29
N LEU A 267 -19.84 1.95 0.38
CA LEU A 267 -19.09 1.93 1.65
C LEU A 267 -18.70 3.34 2.10
N GLY A 268 -18.92 4.35 1.24
CA GLY A 268 -18.63 5.74 1.53
C GLY A 268 -19.55 6.33 2.60
N ALA A 269 -18.96 6.90 3.66
CA ALA A 269 -19.70 7.61 4.70
C ALA A 269 -19.06 8.97 4.97
N GLN A 270 -19.80 10.05 4.73
CA GLN A 270 -19.30 11.41 4.98
C GLN A 270 -18.91 11.56 6.46
N PRO A 271 -17.65 11.94 6.76
CA PRO A 271 -17.25 12.21 8.13
C PRO A 271 -18.04 13.40 8.67
N PRO A 272 -18.35 13.42 9.98
CA PRO A 272 -19.07 14.52 10.59
C PRO A 272 -18.30 15.83 10.37
N ARG A 273 -18.85 16.72 9.54
CA ARG A 273 -18.24 18.03 9.27
C ARG A 273 -18.13 18.80 10.58
N CYS A 274 -16.93 19.28 10.91
CA CYS A 274 -16.72 20.11 12.08
C CYS A 274 -17.53 21.41 11.91
N ARG A 275 -18.57 21.62 12.74
CA ARG A 275 -19.53 22.74 12.65
C ARG A 275 -18.94 24.13 12.93
N ARG A 276 -17.62 24.30 12.97
CA ARG A 276 -16.98 25.49 13.53
C ARG A 276 -16.44 26.47 12.49
N CYS A 277 -17.16 26.70 11.39
CA CYS A 277 -16.97 27.87 10.51
C CYS A 277 -18.34 28.36 9.97
N ARG A 278 -19.21 28.87 10.85
CA ARG A 278 -20.21 29.86 10.43
C ARG A 278 -19.56 31.24 10.61
N PRO A 279 -19.57 32.13 9.62
CA PRO A 279 -19.13 33.50 9.84
C PRO A 279 -20.23 34.23 10.62
N THR A 280 -20.18 34.11 11.95
CA THR A 280 -20.93 35.00 12.84
C THR A 280 -19.95 35.72 13.75
N THR A 281 -20.05 37.04 13.68
CA THR A 281 -19.38 38.08 14.44
C THR A 281 -19.08 37.74 15.91
N SER A 282 -17.88 38.14 16.35
CA SER A 282 -17.39 38.27 17.73
C SER A 282 -17.06 36.99 18.53
N CYS A 283 -15.76 36.72 18.73
CA CYS A 283 -15.08 36.61 20.04
C CYS A 283 -13.63 36.12 19.89
N GLY A 284 -12.75 36.61 20.78
CA GLY A 284 -11.29 36.56 20.74
C GLY A 284 -10.61 35.20 20.99
N PRO A 285 -9.26 35.20 21.13
CA PRO A 285 -8.41 34.09 20.74
C PRO A 285 -8.08 33.16 21.91
N THR A 286 -8.39 31.87 21.80
CA THR A 286 -7.64 30.78 22.45
C THR A 286 -8.20 29.42 22.03
N ALA A 287 -7.39 28.64 21.32
CA ALA A 287 -7.23 27.18 21.45
C ALA A 287 -6.57 26.65 20.18
N ALA A 288 -5.42 25.99 20.36
CA ALA A 288 -4.62 25.35 19.32
C ALA A 288 -5.46 24.38 18.49
N ALA A 289 -5.53 24.62 17.18
CA ALA A 289 -6.18 23.74 16.23
C ALA A 289 -5.12 22.85 15.56
N SER A 290 -5.30 21.53 15.70
CA SER A 290 -4.68 20.56 14.78
C SER A 290 -5.53 20.55 13.50
N PRO A 291 -4.99 20.93 12.33
CA PRO A 291 -5.79 21.03 11.13
C PRO A 291 -5.93 19.66 10.47
N TRP A 292 -7.18 19.24 10.27
CA TRP A 292 -7.52 18.10 9.45
C TRP A 292 -7.14 18.41 7.99
N SER A 293 -6.23 17.60 7.43
CA SER A 293 -5.82 17.66 6.03
C SER A 293 -6.83 16.88 5.18
N THR A 294 -7.92 17.53 4.79
CA THR A 294 -8.90 16.99 3.84
C THR A 294 -8.27 16.95 2.45
N SER A 295 -8.04 15.75 1.91
CA SER A 295 -7.52 15.57 0.55
C SER A 295 -8.63 14.95 -0.30
N ALA A 296 -9.00 15.60 -1.39
CA ALA A 296 -9.94 15.08 -2.38
C ALA A 296 -9.16 14.80 -3.66
N TRP A 297 -9.45 13.70 -4.36
CA TRP A 297 -8.67 13.26 -5.51
C TRP A 297 -9.58 12.77 -6.64
N ALA A 298 -9.25 13.14 -7.88
CA ALA A 298 -10.00 12.80 -9.10
C ALA A 298 -9.16 11.86 -9.97
N LEU A 299 -9.73 10.74 -10.42
CA LEU A 299 -9.09 9.72 -11.26
C LEU A 299 -9.00 10.13 -12.74
N PRO A 300 -7.82 10.27 -13.36
CA PRO A 300 -7.66 10.17 -14.81
C PRO A 300 -7.33 8.72 -15.23
N THR A 301 -7.80 8.33 -16.42
CA THR A 301 -7.51 7.02 -17.03
C THR A 301 -6.04 6.88 -17.46
N PRO A 302 -5.45 5.67 -17.40
CA PRO A 302 -4.11 5.43 -17.92
C PRO A 302 -4.14 5.37 -19.46
N ARG A 303 -3.45 6.30 -20.14
CA ARG A 303 -3.15 6.17 -21.58
C ARG A 303 -1.80 5.47 -21.78
N PRO A 304 -1.65 4.60 -22.80
CA PRO A 304 -0.37 4.01 -23.17
C PRO A 304 0.58 5.05 -23.80
N SER A 305 1.88 4.81 -23.60
CA SER A 305 3.03 5.67 -23.90
C SER A 305 3.44 5.67 -25.40
N PRO A 306 4.36 6.58 -25.81
CA PRO A 306 4.19 7.37 -27.04
C PRO A 306 4.95 6.83 -28.26
N THR A 307 4.47 7.19 -29.45
CA THR A 307 5.27 7.21 -30.68
C THR A 307 5.45 8.66 -31.15
N THR A 308 6.68 9.14 -30.96
CA THR A 308 7.45 10.09 -31.78
C THR A 308 6.73 11.23 -32.54
N SER A 309 6.95 12.47 -32.06
CA SER A 309 6.85 13.79 -32.72
C SER A 309 7.46 13.85 -34.15
N PRO A 310 7.16 14.86 -35.03
CA PRO A 310 6.93 16.27 -34.67
C PRO A 310 5.93 17.10 -35.52
N CYS A 311 5.65 18.30 -35.01
CA CYS A 311 5.28 19.53 -35.74
C CYS A 311 3.94 19.61 -36.51
N CYS A 312 3.13 20.58 -36.06
CA CYS A 312 2.34 21.54 -36.83
C CYS A 312 1.56 21.09 -38.10
N ALA A 313 0.23 21.19 -37.95
CA ALA A 313 -0.75 21.76 -38.88
C ALA A 313 -1.38 20.91 -40.00
N ARG A 314 -2.73 20.98 -39.99
CA ARG A 314 -3.76 20.83 -41.04
C ARG A 314 -4.31 19.44 -41.42
N THR A 315 -5.60 19.28 -41.10
CA THR A 315 -6.67 18.62 -41.90
C THR A 315 -6.91 19.33 -43.24
N PRO A 316 -7.67 18.78 -44.22
CA PRO A 316 -8.48 17.53 -44.19
C PRO A 316 -8.24 16.57 -45.38
N GLY A 317 -8.73 15.34 -45.21
CA GLY A 317 -8.84 14.28 -46.23
C GLY A 317 -9.14 12.95 -45.58
#